data_AF-A0A7T3T359-F1
#
_entry.id   AF-A0A7T3T359-F1
#
_cell.length_a   1.000
_cell.length_b   1.000
_cell.length_c   1.000
_cell.angle_alpha   90.00
_cell.angle_beta   90.00
_cell.angle_gamma   90.00
#
_symmetry.space_group_name_H-M   'P 1'
#
loop_
_entity.id
_entity.type
_entity.pdbx_description
1 polymer ?
#
loop_
_entity_poly.entity_id
_entity_poly.type
_entity_poly.pdbx_seq_one_letter_code
_entity_poly.pdbx_strand_id
1 'polypeptide(L)' 'MSVNKKDRETHKGINFYEMLTVLFIGLKLTGHITWSWWWVLSPFWIPYIILFVVAMILYIKKQ' A
#
# COMPACT_ATOMS: atom_id res chain seq x y z
N MET A 1 -18.67 41.15 -3.52
CA MET A 1 -18.27 40.05 -2.61
C MET A 1 -17.49 39.03 -3.45
N SER A 2 -16.15 39.06 -3.42
CA SER A 2 -15.31 38.12 -4.17
C SER A 2 -15.08 36.85 -3.36
N VAL A 3 -15.62 35.71 -3.82
CA VAL A 3 -15.36 34.41 -3.22
C VAL A 3 -13.96 33.96 -3.64
N ASN A 4 -13.00 34.00 -2.71
CA ASN A 4 -11.67 33.45 -2.92
C ASN A 4 -11.70 31.94 -2.65
N LYS A 5 -11.67 31.12 -3.71
CA LYS A 5 -11.35 29.70 -3.60
C LYS A 5 -9.86 29.57 -3.31
N LYS A 6 -9.51 29.16 -2.09
CA LYS A 6 -8.19 28.57 -1.83
C LYS A 6 -8.26 27.14 -2.35
N ASP A 7 -7.67 26.92 -3.51
CA ASP A 7 -7.36 25.58 -3.99
C ASP A 7 -6.43 24.93 -2.96
N ARG A 8 -6.95 23.91 -2.28
CA ARG A 8 -6.15 23.14 -1.35
C ARG A 8 -5.27 22.22 -2.18
N GLU A 9 -4.03 22.66 -2.43
CA GLU A 9 -2.93 21.83 -2.88
C GLU A 9 -2.81 20.63 -1.92
N THR A 10 -3.51 19.56 -2.26
CA THR A 10 -3.47 18.31 -1.52
C THR A 10 -2.19 17.64 -1.96
N HIS A 11 -1.09 18.01 -1.30
CA HIS A 11 0.17 17.31 -1.42
C HIS A 11 -0.06 15.87 -0.95
N LYS A 12 -0.34 14.97 -1.91
CA LYS A 12 -0.27 13.53 -1.70
C LYS A 12 1.19 13.20 -1.42
N GLY A 13 1.57 13.24 -0.14
CA GLY A 13 2.87 12.77 0.31
C GLY A 13 3.06 11.33 -0.17
N ILE A 14 4.20 11.06 -0.81
CA ILE A 14 4.62 9.70 -1.15
C ILE A 14 4.47 8.85 0.11
N ASN A 15 3.73 7.75 0.00
CA ASN A 15 3.51 6.87 1.12
C ASN A 15 4.87 6.26 1.50
N PHE A 16 5.33 6.51 2.72
CA PHE A 16 6.57 5.94 3.28
C PHE A 16 6.72 4.43 3.00
N TYR A 17 5.57 3.76 2.90
CA TYR A 17 5.42 2.38 2.48
C TYR A 17 6.09 2.01 1.16
N GLU A 18 5.96 2.86 0.15
CA GLU A 18 6.45 2.62 -1.20
C GLU A 18 7.98 2.71 -1.24
N MET A 19 8.54 3.68 -0.51
CA MET A 19 9.98 3.83 -0.34
C MET A 19 10.58 2.67 0.45
N LEU A 20 9.90 2.20 1.50
CA LEU A 20 10.30 0.99 2.23
C LEU A 20 10.21 -0.27 1.35
N THR A 21 9.14 -0.38 0.54
CA THR A 21 8.94 -1.50 -0.40
C THR A 21 10.08 -1.56 -1.43
N VAL A 22 10.41 -0.42 -2.06
CA VAL A 22 11.53 -0.33 -3.00
C VAL A 22 12.88 -0.62 -2.34
N LEU A 23 13.10 -0.15 -1.10
CA LEU A 23 14.33 -0.43 -0.35
C LEU A 23 14.50 -1.94 -0.05
N PHE A 24 13.43 -2.62 0.39
CA PHE A 24 13.46 -4.07 0.64
C PHE A 24 13.70 -4.87 -0.65
N ILE A 25 13.12 -4.44 -1.78
CA ILE A 25 13.35 -5.04 -3.10
C ILE A 25 14.82 -4.86 -3.52
N GLY A 26 15.36 -3.65 -3.37
CA GLY A 26 16.76 -3.34 -3.67
C GLY A 26 17.73 -4.19 -2.84
N LEU A 27 17.53 -4.27 -1.52
CA LEU A 27 18.39 -5.05 -0.62
C LEU A 27 18.37 -6.55 -0.93
N LYS A 28 17.24 -7.05 -1.42
CA LYS A 28 17.09 -8.44 -1.86
C LYS A 28 17.80 -8.72 -3.19
N LEU A 29 17.76 -7.79 -4.14
CA LEU A 29 18.49 -7.88 -5.41
C LEU A 29 20.01 -7.77 -5.20
N THR A 30 20.45 -6.99 -4.20
CA THR A 30 21.86 -6.92 -3.79
C THR A 30 22.34 -8.19 -3.07
N GLY A 31 21.49 -9.22 -2.93
CA GLY A 31 21.88 -10.54 -2.44
C GLY A 31 22.14 -10.62 -0.93
N HIS A 32 21.81 -9.56 -0.18
CA HIS A 32 22.06 -9.49 1.26
C HIS A 32 21.03 -10.25 2.11
N ILE A 33 19.92 -10.69 1.50
CA ILE A 33 18.80 -11.38 2.16
C ILE A 33 18.38 -12.61 1.34
N THR A 34 18.58 -13.81 1.90
CA THR A 34 18.14 -15.11 1.35
C THR A 34 16.66 -15.43 1.55
N TRP A 35 15.93 -14.54 2.22
CA TRP A 35 14.57 -14.77 2.66
C TRP A 35 13.54 -14.89 1.52
N SER A 36 12.36 -15.45 1.81
CA SER A 36 11.27 -15.62 0.84
C SER A 36 10.69 -14.30 0.33
N TRP A 37 10.35 -14.26 -0.96
CA TRP A 37 9.80 -13.07 -1.61
C TRP A 37 8.43 -12.67 -1.06
N TRP A 38 7.71 -13.65 -0.53
CA TRP A 38 6.48 -13.50 0.24
C TRP A 38 6.58 -12.47 1.38
N TRP A 39 7.72 -12.32 2.04
CA TRP A 39 7.87 -11.35 3.13
C TRP A 39 8.23 -9.95 2.66
N VAL A 40 8.98 -9.83 1.56
CA VAL A 40 9.23 -8.53 0.89
C VAL A 40 7.94 -7.96 0.32
N LEU A 41 7.04 -8.84 -0.13
CA LEU A 41 5.70 -8.50 -0.59
C LEU A 41 4.67 -8.46 0.55
N SER A 42 5.01 -8.85 1.79
CA SER A 42 4.07 -8.79 2.92
C SER A 42 3.43 -7.41 3.09
N PRO A 43 4.16 -6.29 2.92
CA PRO A 43 3.55 -4.98 2.97
C PRO A 43 2.53 -4.84 1.82
N PHE A 44 2.94 -5.18 0.60
CA PHE A 44 2.04 -5.10 -0.56
C PHE A 44 0.77 -5.95 -0.42
N TRP A 45 0.83 -7.12 0.24
CA TRP A 45 -0.29 -8.07 0.30
C TRP A 45 -1.28 -7.78 1.42
N ILE A 46 -0.88 -7.09 2.50
CA ILE A 46 -1.79 -6.67 3.58
C ILE A 46 -3.06 -5.96 3.07
N PRO A 47 -2.98 -4.92 2.20
CA PRO A 47 -4.19 -4.27 1.68
C PRO A 47 -5.04 -5.20 0.80
N TYR A 48 -4.44 -6.11 0.04
CA TYR A 48 -5.19 -7.10 -0.76
C TYR A 48 -5.93 -8.11 0.12
N ILE A 49 -5.29 -8.62 1.18
CA ILE A 49 -5.91 -9.52 2.15
C ILE A 49 -7.11 -8.84 2.82
N ILE A 50 -6.93 -7.59 3.28
CA ILE A 50 -8.01 -6.81 3.89
C ILE A 50 -9.16 -6.64 2.91
N LEU A 51 -8.88 -6.24 1.67
CA LEU A 51 -9.90 -6.08 0.63
C LEU A 51 -10.62 -7.39 0.35
N PHE A 52 -9.90 -8.50 0.25
CA PHE A 52 -10.45 -9.83 0.00
C PHE A 52 -11.37 -10.28 1.14
N VAL A 53 -10.96 -10.10 2.39
CA VAL A 53 -11.77 -10.41 3.58
C VAL A 53 -13.03 -9.56 3.61
N VAL A 54 -12.91 -8.25 3.38
CA VAL A 54 -14.06 -7.34 3.33
C VAL A 54 -15.03 -7.74 2.22
N ALA A 55 -14.52 -8.03 1.01
CA ALA A 55 -15.33 -8.48 -0.11
C ALA A 55 -16.06 -9.80 0.21
N MET A 56 -15.37 -10.74 0.87
CA MET A 56 -15.96 -12.02 1.28
C MET A 56 -17.06 -11.84 2.33
N ILE A 57 -16.87 -10.97 3.33
CA ILE A 57 -17.90 -10.63 4.33
C ILE A 57 -19.12 -10.00 3.66
N LEU A 58 -18.91 -9.05 2.74
CA LEU A 58 -20.00 -8.41 1.99
C LEU A 58 -20.76 -9.41 1.12
N TYR A 59 -20.04 -10.34 0.47
CA TYR A 59 -20.65 -11.39 -0.32
C TYR A 59 -21.51 -12.32 0.54
N ILE A 60 -21.00 -12.77 1.68
CA ILE A 60 -21.74 -13.60 2.65
C ILE A 60 -22.96 -12.86 3.20
N LYS A 61 -22.84 -11.56 3.50
CA LYS A 61 -23.96 -10.74 3.99
C LYS A 61 -25.01 -10.39 2.94
N LYS A 62 -24.66 -10.48 1.66
CA LYS A 62 -25.54 -10.15 0.54
C LYS A 62 -26.33 -11.37 0.03
N GLN A 63 -25.81 -12.57 0.27
CA GLN A 63 -26.56 -13.84 0.12
C GLN A 63 -27.59 -13.98 1.23
#